data_AF-A0A3B9J9Q7-F1
#
_entry.id   AF-A0A3B9J9Q7-F1
#
_cell.length_a   1.000
_cell.length_b   1.000
_cell.length_c   1.000
_cell.angle_alpha   90.00
_cell.angle_beta   90.00
_cell.angle_gamma   90.00
#
_symmetry.space_group_name_H-M   'P 1'
#
loop_
_entity.id
_entity.type
_entity.pdbx_description
1 polymer ?
#
loop_
_entity_poly.entity_id
_entity_poly.type
_entity_poly.pdbx_seq_one_letter_code
_entity_poly.pdbx_strand_id
1 'polypeptide(L)'
;MRERAEMIRRDELAKTLRRMPDLTDLERERIEALTQSLVKKLLDQPTRRLRAEATCPHAPEFATVTRTLFGLEDGSGLCGFSGAACPVSTAAD
;
A
#
# COMPACT_ATOMS: atom_id res chain seq x y z
N MET A 1 -0.98 -5.31 2.81
CA MET A 1 -0.08 -4.21 2.36
C MET A 1 0.52 -4.46 0.99
N ARG A 2 1.36 -5.51 0.84
CA ARG A 2 2.06 -5.80 -0.43
C ARG A 2 1.10 -6.00 -1.59
N GLU A 3 0.06 -6.79 -1.39
CA GLU A 3 -0.98 -7.05 -2.39
C GLU A 3 -1.68 -5.77 -2.84
N ARG A 4 -2.09 -4.91 -1.91
CA ARG A 4 -2.71 -3.61 -2.24
C ARG A 4 -1.77 -2.72 -3.04
N ALA A 5 -0.50 -2.60 -2.64
CA ALA A 5 0.48 -1.81 -3.36
C ALA A 5 0.74 -2.36 -4.78
N GLU A 6 0.77 -3.69 -4.92
CA GLU A 6 0.95 -4.36 -6.20
C GLU A 6 -0.28 -4.20 -7.12
N MET A 7 -1.49 -4.25 -6.55
CA MET A 7 -2.73 -3.95 -7.26
C MET A 7 -2.71 -2.52 -7.82
N ILE A 8 -2.37 -1.53 -6.99
CA ILE A 8 -2.24 -0.12 -7.42
C ILE A 8 -1.18 0.01 -8.51
N ARG A 9 0.00 -0.60 -8.31
CA ARG A 9 1.10 -0.57 -9.28
C ARG A 9 0.66 -1.09 -10.65
N ARG A 10 0.00 -2.25 -10.70
CA ARG A 10 -0.48 -2.85 -11.95
C ARG A 10 -1.53 -1.98 -12.63
N ASP A 11 -2.48 -1.43 -11.88
CA ASP A 11 -3.54 -0.57 -12.43
C ASP A 11 -2.96 0.72 -13.04
N GLU A 12 -2.08 1.41 -12.31
CA GLU A 12 -1.43 2.63 -12.79
C GLU A 12 -0.48 2.36 -13.96
N LEU A 13 0.25 1.25 -13.92
CA LEU A 13 1.11 0.85 -15.02
C LEU A 13 0.30 0.53 -16.27
N ALA A 14 -0.81 -0.22 -16.15
CA ALA A 14 -1.68 -0.51 -17.27
C ALA A 14 -2.25 0.78 -17.89
N LYS A 15 -2.72 1.72 -17.06
CA LYS A 15 -3.19 3.06 -17.53
C LYS A 15 -2.09 3.81 -18.28
N THR A 16 -0.86 3.78 -17.76
CA THR A 16 0.30 4.46 -18.35
C THR A 16 0.67 3.83 -19.68
N LEU A 17 0.84 2.51 -19.74
CA LEU A 17 1.24 1.77 -20.94
C LEU A 17 0.20 1.88 -22.06
N ARG A 18 -1.10 2.03 -21.74
CA ARG A 18 -2.16 2.30 -22.74
C ARG A 18 -1.99 3.65 -23.44
N ARG A 19 -1.35 4.63 -22.80
CA ARG A 19 -1.06 5.96 -23.38
C ARG A 19 0.27 6.00 -24.13
N MET A 20 1.02 4.90 -24.15
CA MET A 20 2.33 4.77 -24.80
C MET A 20 2.35 3.52 -25.71
N PRO A 21 1.57 3.52 -26.81
CA PRO A 21 1.47 2.35 -27.69
C PRO A 21 2.79 2.00 -28.39
N ASP A 22 3.63 3.00 -28.65
CA ASP A 22 4.85 2.85 -29.45
C ASP A 22 6.06 2.28 -28.68
N LEU A 23 5.90 1.96 -27.39
CA LEU A 23 6.97 1.33 -26.60
C LEU A 23 7.25 -0.09 -27.07
N THR A 24 8.54 -0.40 -27.23
CA THR A 24 9.05 -1.75 -27.45
C THR A 24 8.85 -2.64 -26.22
N ASP A 25 8.88 -3.96 -26.41
CA ASP A 25 8.75 -4.92 -25.31
C ASP A 25 9.85 -4.73 -24.24
N LEU A 26 11.07 -4.43 -24.68
CA LEU A 26 12.20 -4.19 -23.77
C LEU A 26 12.00 -2.92 -22.92
N GLU A 27 11.44 -1.86 -23.49
CA GLU A 27 11.13 -0.64 -22.73
C GLU A 27 9.98 -0.88 -21.75
N ARG A 28 8.95 -1.64 -22.16
CA ARG A 28 7.85 -2.05 -21.27
C ARG A 28 8.38 -2.85 -20.07
N GLU A 29 9.27 -3.80 -20.30
CA GLU A 29 9.91 -4.59 -19.24
C GLU A 29 10.74 -3.72 -18.29
N ARG A 30 11.50 -2.75 -18.81
CA ARG A 30 12.26 -1.81 -17.97
C ARG A 30 11.36 -0.96 -17.07
N ILE A 31 10.22 -0.50 -17.58
CA ILE A 31 9.24 0.26 -16.80
C ILE A 31 8.58 -0.64 -15.73
N GLU A 32 8.23 -1.88 -16.09
CA GLU A 32 7.73 -2.89 -15.14
C GLU A 32 8.74 -3.09 -14.00
N ALA A 33 10.01 -3.36 -14.32
CA ALA A 33 11.07 -3.54 -13.34
C ALA A 33 11.28 -2.29 -12.46
N LEU A 34 11.25 -1.10 -13.06
CA LEU A 34 11.35 0.18 -12.33
C LEU A 34 10.24 0.30 -11.30
N THR A 35 8.97 0.14 -11.72
CA THR A 35 7.82 0.28 -10.83
C THR A 35 7.80 -0.77 -9.73
N GLN A 36 8.18 -2.03 -10.02
CA GLN A 36 8.34 -3.08 -9.01
C GLN A 36 9.42 -2.71 -7.98
N SER A 37 10.54 -2.14 -8.44
CA SER A 37 11.62 -1.70 -7.56
C SER A 37 11.18 -0.58 -6.61
N LEU A 38 10.35 0.36 -7.09
CA LEU A 38 9.80 1.44 -6.28
C LEU A 38 8.88 0.89 -5.18
N VAL A 39 7.93 0.02 -5.53
CA VAL A 39 7.04 -0.63 -4.55
C VAL A 39 7.85 -1.42 -3.52
N LYS A 40 8.84 -2.20 -3.96
CA LYS A 40 9.70 -2.96 -3.06
C LYS A 40 10.42 -2.04 -2.07
N LYS A 41 11.02 -0.94 -2.53
CA LYS A 41 11.76 0.02 -1.69
C LYS A 41 10.84 0.73 -0.71
N LEU A 42 9.67 1.19 -1.16
CA LEU A 42 8.67 1.85 -0.31
C LEU A 42 8.16 0.92 0.80
N LEU A 43 8.00 -0.38 0.51
CA LEU A 43 7.49 -1.35 1.48
C LEU A 43 8.57 -2.02 2.35
N ASP A 44 9.85 -1.82 2.05
CA ASP A 44 10.94 -2.44 2.81
C ASP A 44 10.93 -1.96 4.27
N GLN A 45 11.06 -0.65 4.48
CA GLN A 45 11.10 -0.05 5.80
C GLN A 45 9.86 -0.34 6.66
N PRO A 46 8.60 -0.11 6.22
CA PRO A 46 7.43 -0.39 7.04
C PRO A 46 7.30 -1.88 7.36
N THR A 47 7.64 -2.77 6.42
CA THR A 47 7.62 -4.22 6.71
C THR A 47 8.66 -4.59 7.76
N ARG A 48 9.89 -4.06 7.66
CA ARG A 48 10.95 -4.33 8.63
C ARG A 48 10.58 -3.79 10.01
N ARG A 49 10.01 -2.59 10.08
CA ARG A 49 9.54 -1.99 11.34
C ARG A 49 8.48 -2.85 12.02
N LEU A 50 7.48 -3.31 11.25
CA LEU A 50 6.42 -4.16 11.78
C LEU A 50 6.94 -5.49 12.33
N ARG A 51 7.90 -6.10 11.63
CA ARG A 51 8.55 -7.34 12.11
C ARG A 51 9.32 -7.10 13.41
N ALA A 52 10.03 -5.98 13.51
CA ALA A 52 10.80 -5.65 14.72
C ALA A 52 9.90 -5.40 15.94
N GLU A 53 8.73 -4.79 15.72
CA GLU A 53 7.78 -4.47 16.80
C GLU A 53 6.83 -5.64 17.15
N ALA A 54 6.84 -6.73 16.37
CA ALA A 54 5.92 -7.85 16.55
C ALA A 54 6.08 -8.57 17.91
N THR A 55 7.21 -8.41 18.59
CA THR A 55 7.48 -9.00 19.91
C THR A 55 7.39 -7.99 21.06
N CYS A 56 7.04 -6.75 20.77
CA CYS A 56 6.90 -5.70 21.78
C CYS A 56 5.49 -5.67 22.36
N PRO A 57 5.29 -5.14 23.58
CA PRO A 57 3.96 -5.00 24.18
C PRO A 57 2.98 -4.19 23.32
N HIS A 58 3.49 -3.29 22.48
CA HIS A 58 2.72 -2.42 21.59
C HIS A 58 2.46 -3.00 20.19
N ALA A 59 2.74 -4.30 19.98
CA ALA A 59 2.49 -4.96 18.71
C ALA A 59 1.03 -4.82 18.21
N PRO A 60 -0.01 -4.90 19.06
CA PRO A 60 -1.40 -4.69 18.64
C PRO A 60 -1.65 -3.28 18.06
N GLU A 61 -1.09 -2.24 18.67
CA GLU A 61 -1.22 -0.85 18.25
C GLU A 61 -0.55 -0.62 16.90
N PHE A 62 0.67 -1.15 16.72
CA PHE A 62 1.36 -1.11 15.41
C PHE A 62 0.57 -1.82 14.32
N ALA A 63 -0.03 -2.97 14.63
CA ALA A 63 -0.89 -3.70 13.69
C ALA A 63 -2.15 -2.90 13.34
N THR A 64 -2.78 -2.26 14.32
CA THR A 64 -3.95 -1.40 14.11
C THR A 64 -3.63 -0.19 13.23
N VAL A 65 -2.60 0.61 13.56
CA VAL A 65 -2.18 1.75 12.71
C VAL A 65 -1.91 1.29 11.27
N THR A 66 -1.23 0.16 11.12
CA THR A 66 -0.90 -0.38 9.80
C THR A 66 -2.14 -0.76 9.01
N ARG A 67 -3.10 -1.45 9.64
CA ARG A 67 -4.35 -1.82 8.97
C ARG A 67 -5.13 -0.58 8.55
N THR A 68 -5.21 0.43 9.41
CA THR A 68 -5.92 1.68 9.10
C THR A 68 -5.23 2.46 7.97
N LEU A 69 -3.91 2.74 8.07
CA LEU A 69 -3.17 3.52 7.07
C LEU A 69 -3.14 2.87 5.68
N PHE A 70 -3.04 1.55 5.62
CA PHE A 70 -3.02 0.81 4.35
C PHE A 70 -4.41 0.28 3.96
N GLY A 71 -5.47 0.67 4.67
CA GLY A 71 -6.85 0.21 4.49
C GLY A 71 -6.95 -1.29 4.27
N LEU A 72 -6.43 -2.07 5.22
CA LEU A 72 -6.46 -3.54 5.23
C LEU A 72 -7.61 -4.07 6.09
N GLU A 73 -8.51 -3.20 6.54
CA GLU A 73 -9.67 -3.56 7.35
C GLU A 73 -10.82 -4.04 6.46
N ASP A 74 -11.71 -4.86 7.01
CA ASP A 74 -12.80 -5.55 6.30
C ASP A 74 -13.97 -4.61 5.91
N GLY A 75 -13.68 -3.39 5.47
CA GLY A 75 -14.66 -2.45 4.94
C GLY A 75 -15.69 -1.94 5.95
N SER A 76 -15.46 -2.12 7.26
CA SER A 76 -16.42 -1.72 8.30
C SER A 76 -16.53 -0.20 8.48
N GLY A 77 -15.56 0.59 7.99
CA GLY A 77 -15.52 2.05 8.18
C GLY A 77 -15.37 2.47 9.65
N LEU A 78 -15.05 1.52 10.53
CA LEU A 78 -14.86 1.74 11.95
C LEU A 78 -13.40 2.09 12.24
N CYS A 79 -13.18 2.79 13.34
CA CYS A 79 -11.86 3.13 13.80
C CYS A 79 -11.16 1.89 14.35
N GLY A 80 -9.99 1.54 13.82
CA GLY A 80 -9.23 0.38 14.30
C GLY A 80 -8.84 0.42 15.80
N PHE A 81 -8.90 1.60 16.43
CA PHE A 81 -8.61 1.78 17.86
C PHE A 81 -9.84 1.73 18.77
N SER A 82 -10.93 2.40 18.39
CA SER A 82 -12.13 2.52 19.23
C SER A 82 -13.26 1.58 18.83
N GLY A 83 -13.21 0.98 17.63
CA GLY A 83 -14.30 0.17 17.08
C GLY A 83 -15.57 0.98 16.73
N ALA A 84 -15.54 2.31 16.88
CA ALA A 84 -16.65 3.20 16.53
C ALA A 84 -16.36 3.92 15.21
N ALA A 85 -17.37 4.52 14.58
CA ALA A 85 -17.14 5.44 13.47
C ALA A 85 -16.24 6.59 13.95
N CYS A 86 -15.03 6.68 13.41
CA CYS A 86 -14.12 7.77 13.76
C CYS A 86 -14.51 9.02 12.95
N PRO A 87 -14.73 10.19 13.57
CA PRO A 87 -15.07 11.42 12.87
C PRO A 87 -13.84 12.03 12.17
N VAL A 88 -12.88 11.21 11.73
CA VAL A 88 -11.81 11.67 10.84
C VAL A 88 -12.50 12.07 9.55
N SER A 89 -12.79 13.37 9.51
CA SER A 89 -13.49 14.10 8.50
C SER A 89 -13.07 13.63 7.12
N THR A 90 -14.07 13.44 6.28
CA THR A 90 -13.99 13.81 4.87
C THR A 90 -13.25 15.14 4.73
N ALA A 91 -11.95 15.09 4.53
CA ALA A 91 -11.24 16.03 3.68
C ALA A 91 -10.99 15.20 2.41
N ALA A 92 -11.78 15.33 1.33
CA ALA A 92 -11.71 16.45 0.39
C ALA A 92 -10.23 16.86 0.25
N ASP A 93 -9.47 16.33 -0.71
CA ASP A 93 -9.72 16.24 -2.16
C ASP A 93 -9.10 14.98 -2.80
#